data_AF-A0A2E3HXD4-F1
#
_entry.id   AF-A0A2E3HXD4-F1
#
_cell.length_a   1.000
_cell.length_b   1.000
_cell.length_c   1.000
_cell.angle_alpha   90.00
_cell.angle_beta   90.00
_cell.angle_gamma   90.00
#
_symmetry.space_group_name_H-M   'P 1'
#
loop_
_entity.id
_entity.type
_entity.pdbx_description
1 polymer ?
#
loop_
_entity_poly.entity_id
_entity_poly.type
_entity_poly.pdbx_seq_one_letter_code
_entity_poly.pdbx_strand_id
1 'polypeptide(L)'
;MKIQNGCMVPLGYGKYFRSDSIVGIEPMEQDRGIGQRTKVYVEGLTQPVVASRTEGVILRDMLESDENTTSDLIASVQQTEMLRDIMESIADIAPMLRSIINEQGGWNLDRLEEQMKEMLDESPAN
;
A
#
# COMPACT_ATOMS: atom_id res chain seq x y z
N MET A 1 -2.07 -11.41 15.47
CA MET A 1 -1.33 -10.13 15.38
C MET A 1 -1.54 -9.36 16.68
N LYS A 2 -0.46 -9.01 17.40
CA LYS A 2 -0.54 -8.19 18.63
C LYS A 2 0.18 -6.88 18.36
N ILE A 3 -0.49 -5.75 18.57
CA ILE A 3 0.12 -4.42 18.48
C ILE A 3 1.01 -4.25 19.71
N GLN A 4 2.27 -3.86 19.50
CA GLN A 4 3.16 -3.55 20.60
C GLN A 4 2.74 -2.20 21.18
N ASN A 5 2.38 -2.15 22.46
CA ASN A 5 1.98 -0.90 23.09
C ASN A 5 3.20 -0.01 23.35
N GLY A 6 3.07 1.30 23.07
CA GLY A 6 4.05 2.31 23.45
C GLY A 6 5.22 2.53 22.49
N CYS A 7 5.21 1.95 21.28
CA CYS A 7 6.19 2.30 20.24
C CYS A 7 5.73 3.52 19.43
N MET A 8 6.69 4.33 18.96
CA MET A 8 6.42 5.48 18.10
C MET A 8 6.44 5.05 16.64
N VAL A 9 5.32 5.24 15.94
CA VAL A 9 5.13 4.86 14.54
C VAL A 9 5.20 6.09 13.64
N PRO A 10 6.12 6.13 12.65
CA PRO A 10 6.20 7.23 11.71
C PRO A 10 5.07 7.14 10.68
N LEU A 11 4.31 8.22 10.47
CA LEU A 11 3.27 8.30 9.43
C LEU A 11 3.73 9.09 8.18
N GLY A 12 4.98 9.57 8.19
CA GLY A 12 5.55 10.42 7.13
C GLY A 12 5.41 11.92 7.42
N TYR A 13 6.19 12.74 6.72
CA TYR A 13 6.25 14.21 6.89
C TYR A 13 6.43 14.68 8.35
N GLY A 14 7.24 13.96 9.14
CA GLY A 14 7.50 14.31 10.54
C GLY A 14 6.35 14.03 11.52
N LYS A 15 5.31 13.32 11.09
CA LYS A 15 4.22 12.86 11.96
C LYS A 15 4.60 11.56 12.64
N TYR A 16 4.46 11.51 13.96
CA TYR A 16 4.72 10.33 14.78
C TYR A 16 3.58 10.12 15.75
N PHE A 17 3.07 8.90 15.82
CA PHE A 17 1.96 8.53 16.70
C PHE A 17 2.33 7.28 17.47
N ARG A 18 1.80 7.17 18.69
CA ARG A 18 1.98 5.93 19.44
C ARG A 18 1.12 4.84 18.82
N SER A 19 1.69 3.64 18.72
CA SER A 19 1.00 2.45 18.24
C SER A 19 -0.31 2.17 19.00
N ASP A 20 -0.32 2.37 20.31
CA ASP A 20 -1.49 2.16 21.17
C ASP A 20 -2.57 3.25 21.04
N SER A 21 -2.24 4.38 20.42
CA SER A 21 -3.21 5.43 20.10
C SER A 21 -3.83 5.26 18.71
N ILE A 22 -3.26 4.41 17.85
CA ILE A 22 -3.80 4.12 16.52
C ILE A 22 -4.89 3.07 16.65
N VAL A 23 -6.13 3.47 16.37
CA VAL A 23 -7.33 2.62 16.51
C VAL A 23 -7.79 2.02 15.17
N GLY A 24 -7.27 2.52 14.05
CA GLY A 24 -7.61 2.02 12.73
C GLY A 24 -6.74 2.57 11.62
N ILE A 25 -6.67 1.84 10.51
CA ILE A 25 -5.92 2.20 9.30
C ILE A 25 -6.78 1.85 8.09
N GLU A 26 -6.91 2.78 7.15
CA GLU A 26 -7.70 2.63 5.93
C GLU A 26 -6.87 3.09 4.72
N PRO A 27 -6.59 2.21 3.73
CA PRO A 27 -5.93 2.59 2.49
C PRO A 27 -6.81 3.58 1.71
N MET A 28 -6.20 4.55 1.04
CA MET A 28 -6.93 5.51 0.22
C MET A 28 -7.08 5.00 -1.22
N GLU A 29 -8.32 4.82 -1.69
CA GLU A 29 -8.62 4.44 -3.09
C GLU A 29 -8.82 5.64 -4.03
N GLN A 30 -9.17 6.82 -3.49
CA GLN A 30 -9.39 8.05 -4.25
C GLN A 30 -8.44 9.15 -3.78
N ASP A 31 -8.03 10.02 -4.72
CA ASP A 31 -7.17 11.17 -4.46
C ASP A 31 -5.76 10.80 -3.95
N ARG A 32 -5.22 9.69 -4.47
CA ARG A 32 -3.90 9.12 -4.08
C ARG A 32 -2.75 10.13 -4.19
N GLY A 33 -2.86 11.10 -5.12
CA GLY A 33 -1.87 12.17 -5.31
C GLY A 33 -0.42 11.66 -5.31
N ILE A 34 0.54 12.58 -5.12
CA ILE A 34 1.92 12.16 -4.88
C ILE A 34 2.12 12.13 -3.36
N GLY A 35 1.85 10.98 -2.73
CA GLY A 35 2.22 10.73 -1.34
C GLY A 35 1.11 10.80 -0.30
N GLN A 36 -0.15 10.52 -0.64
CA GLN A 36 -1.22 10.23 0.32
C GLN A 36 -1.69 8.80 0.11
N ARG A 37 -1.34 7.90 1.03
CA ARG A 37 -1.56 6.45 0.83
C ARG A 37 -2.58 5.87 1.81
N THR A 38 -2.64 6.42 3.02
CA THR A 38 -3.39 5.79 4.10
C THR A 38 -3.97 6.80 5.08
N LYS A 39 -5.23 6.62 5.45
CA LYS A 39 -5.89 7.31 6.57
C LYS A 39 -5.63 6.52 7.85
N VAL A 40 -5.13 7.21 8.87
CA VAL A 40 -4.84 6.63 10.18
C VAL A 40 -5.79 7.25 11.20
N TYR A 41 -6.62 6.41 11.81
CA TYR A 41 -7.56 6.79 12.85
C TYR A 41 -6.85 6.71 14.19
N VAL A 42 -6.81 7.84 14.89
CA VAL A 42 -6.13 7.99 16.18
C VAL A 42 -7.15 8.33 17.24
N GLU A 43 -7.05 7.67 18.39
CA GLU A 43 -7.90 7.94 19.54
C GLU A 43 -7.88 9.44 19.90
N GLY A 44 -9.06 10.03 20.09
CA GLY A 44 -9.22 11.44 20.44
C GLY A 44 -9.16 12.43 19.27
N LEU A 45 -8.87 11.99 18.03
CA LEU A 45 -8.99 12.83 16.83
C LEU A 45 -10.32 12.59 16.12
N THR A 46 -10.98 13.68 15.71
CA THR A 46 -12.24 13.63 14.96
C THR A 46 -12.06 13.38 13.47
N GLN A 47 -10.86 13.66 12.94
CA GLN A 47 -10.50 13.43 11.55
C GLN A 47 -9.28 12.51 11.46
N PRO A 48 -9.23 11.61 10.47
CA PRO A 48 -8.09 10.73 10.30
C PRO A 48 -6.85 11.51 9.88
N VAL A 49 -5.70 11.02 10.34
CA VAL A 49 -4.39 11.52 9.93
C VAL A 49 -4.03 10.90 8.60
N VAL A 50 -3.83 11.72 7.57
CA VAL A 50 -3.32 11.21 6.29
C VAL A 50 -1.82 10.97 6.38
N ALA A 51 -1.43 9.72 6.12
CA ALA A 51 -0.07 9.23 6.10
C ALA A 51 0.46 9.12 4.67
N SER A 52 1.77 9.33 4.52
CA SER A 52 2.49 9.21 3.24
C SER A 52 3.04 7.81 2.97
N ARG A 53 2.61 6.85 3.77
CA ARG A 53 3.07 5.47 3.78
C ARG A 53 1.87 4.57 3.60
N THR A 54 2.08 3.42 2.96
CA THR A 54 1.05 2.39 2.83
C THR A 54 0.68 1.81 4.19
N GLU A 55 -0.53 1.29 4.29
CA GLU A 55 -1.04 0.56 5.46
C GLU A 55 -0.11 -0.58 5.84
N GLY A 56 0.37 -1.39 4.88
CA GLY A 56 1.31 -2.47 5.18
C GLY A 56 2.60 -1.98 5.84
N VAL A 57 3.12 -0.82 5.44
CA VAL A 57 4.35 -0.26 6.01
C VAL A 57 4.10 0.27 7.43
N ILE A 58 2.95 0.91 7.66
CA ILE A 58 2.55 1.41 8.99
C ILE A 58 2.31 0.24 9.94
N LEU A 59 1.64 -0.82 9.46
CA LEU A 59 1.38 -2.04 10.23
C LEU A 59 2.67 -2.74 10.65
N ARG A 60 3.67 -2.83 9.77
CA ARG A 60 4.98 -3.39 10.14
C ARG A 60 5.60 -2.65 11.32
N ASP A 61 5.63 -1.34 11.25
CA ASP A 61 6.21 -0.49 12.29
C ASP A 61 5.41 -0.55 13.62
N MET A 62 4.12 -0.89 13.57
CA MET A 62 3.29 -1.14 14.77
C MET A 62 3.54 -2.51 15.44
N LEU A 63 4.23 -3.43 14.76
CA LEU A 63 4.32 -4.84 15.12
C LEU A 63 5.72 -5.31 15.51
N GLU A 64 6.75 -4.46 15.44
CA GLU A 64 8.13 -4.84 15.72
C GLU A 64 8.40 -5.09 17.22
N SER A 65 8.01 -6.26 17.74
CA SER A 65 8.76 -7.06 18.73
C SER A 65 8.21 -8.49 18.93
N ASP A 66 8.06 -9.28 17.87
CA ASP A 66 8.13 -10.75 17.98
C ASP A 66 8.60 -11.31 16.63
N GLU A 67 9.86 -11.71 16.59
CA GLU A 67 10.53 -12.24 15.40
C GLU A 67 9.82 -13.53 14.95
N ASN A 68 9.52 -13.64 13.65
CA ASN A 68 9.16 -14.87 12.91
C ASN A 68 7.69 -15.24 12.67
N THR A 69 6.66 -14.42 12.93
CA THR A 69 5.29 -14.78 12.48
C THR A 69 4.52 -13.65 11.79
N THR A 70 4.90 -12.39 12.01
CA THR A 70 4.14 -11.24 11.48
C THR A 70 4.73 -10.68 10.16
N SER A 71 5.95 -11.08 9.81
CA SER A 71 6.63 -10.65 8.58
C SER A 71 5.92 -11.15 7.31
N ASP A 72 5.46 -12.40 7.29
CA ASP A 72 4.98 -13.05 6.06
C ASP A 72 3.59 -12.54 5.64
N LEU A 73 2.72 -12.24 6.62
CA LEU A 73 1.40 -11.66 6.39
C LEU A 73 1.48 -10.21 5.91
N ILE A 74 2.42 -9.43 6.42
CA ILE A 74 2.58 -8.03 5.98
C ILE A 74 3.29 -7.98 4.61
N ALA A 75 4.28 -8.84 4.37
CA ALA A 75 4.99 -8.87 3.10
C ALA A 75 4.05 -9.21 1.93
N SER A 76 3.14 -10.17 2.10
CA SER A 76 2.16 -10.53 1.08
C SER A 76 1.17 -9.40 0.76
N VAL A 77 0.66 -8.70 1.79
CA VAL A 77 -0.21 -7.53 1.58
C VAL A 77 0.54 -6.40 0.87
N GLN A 78 1.79 -6.10 1.26
CA GLN A 78 2.61 -5.06 0.62
C GLN A 78 2.94 -5.38 -0.85
N GLN A 79 3.19 -6.64 -1.18
CA GLN A 79 3.45 -7.09 -2.55
C GLN A 79 2.22 -6.90 -3.44
N THR A 80 1.05 -7.25 -2.91
CA THR A 80 -0.24 -7.14 -3.59
C THR A 80 -0.58 -5.67 -3.89
N GLU A 81 -0.40 -4.77 -2.91
CA GLU A 81 -0.64 -3.34 -3.08
C GLU A 81 0.35 -2.67 -4.04
N MET A 82 1.64 -3.04 -3.97
CA MET A 82 2.64 -2.52 -4.92
C MET A 82 2.32 -2.93 -6.36
N LEU A 83 1.87 -4.16 -6.59
CA LEU A 83 1.43 -4.62 -7.92
C LEU A 83 0.20 -3.83 -8.39
N ARG A 84 -0.76 -3.57 -7.51
CA ARG A 84 -1.95 -2.77 -7.80
C ARG A 84 -1.58 -1.32 -8.19
N ASP A 85 -0.65 -0.70 -7.49
CA ASP A 85 -0.14 0.65 -7.78
C ASP A 85 0.52 0.74 -9.17
N ILE A 86 1.32 -0.28 -9.54
CA ILE A 86 1.97 -0.36 -10.85
C ILE A 86 0.92 -0.55 -11.95
N MET A 87 -0.08 -1.40 -11.72
CA MET A 87 -1.15 -1.66 -12.67
C MET A 87 -1.99 -0.40 -12.94
N GLU A 88 -2.36 0.34 -11.89
CA GLU A 88 -3.05 1.65 -12.04
C GLU A 88 -2.21 2.65 -12.83
N SER A 89 -0.92 2.73 -12.54
CA SER A 89 -0.01 3.64 -13.25
C SER A 89 0.11 3.31 -14.74
N ILE A 90 0.02 2.03 -15.10
CA ILE A 90 0.04 1.56 -16.50
C ILE A 90 -1.30 1.81 -17.19
N ALA A 91 -2.41 1.63 -16.48
CA ALA A 91 -3.76 1.89 -16.98
C ALA A 91 -3.97 3.39 -17.33
N ASP A 92 -3.35 4.29 -16.57
CA ASP A 92 -3.42 5.74 -16.78
C ASP A 92 -2.59 6.25 -17.99
N ILE A 93 -1.83 5.39 -18.67
CA ILE A 93 -1.03 5.79 -19.83
C ILE A 93 -1.95 6.16 -21.01
N ALA A 94 -1.76 7.36 -21.56
CA ALA A 94 -2.53 7.87 -22.69
C ALA A 94 -2.49 6.90 -23.90
N PRO A 95 -3.62 6.71 -24.63
CA PRO A 95 -3.71 5.71 -25.70
C PRO A 95 -2.65 5.82 -26.78
N MET A 96 -2.24 7.04 -27.14
CA MET A 96 -1.17 7.28 -28.12
C MET A 96 0.18 6.72 -27.66
N LEU A 97 0.55 6.93 -26.39
CA LEU A 97 1.79 6.42 -25.83
C LEU A 97 1.75 4.90 -25.68
N ARG A 98 0.59 4.36 -25.30
CA ARG A 98 0.35 2.90 -25.24
C ARG A 98 0.59 2.24 -26.59
N SER A 99 0.06 2.80 -27.68
CA SER A 99 0.30 2.32 -29.05
C SER A 99 1.79 2.33 -29.41
N ILE A 100 2.50 3.43 -29.11
CA ILE A 100 3.92 3.58 -29.45
C ILE A 100 4.78 2.56 -28.68
N ILE A 101 4.52 2.36 -27.38
CA ILE A 101 5.28 1.40 -26.57
C ILE A 101 5.03 -0.04 -27.05
N ASN A 102 3.78 -0.37 -27.40
CA ASN A 102 3.41 -1.66 -27.96
C ASN A 102 4.07 -1.93 -29.33
N GLU A 103 4.08 -0.94 -30.21
CA GLU A 103 4.52 -1.10 -31.61
C GLU A 103 6.04 -0.97 -31.80
N GLN A 104 6.69 -0.06 -31.05
CA GLN A 104 8.11 0.28 -31.24
C GLN A 104 8.98 -0.11 -30.05
N GLY A 105 8.41 -0.22 -28.86
CA GLY A 105 9.16 -0.50 -27.62
C GLY A 105 9.54 -1.97 -27.45
N GLY A 106 8.89 -2.89 -28.16
CA GLY A 106 9.05 -4.34 -27.94
C GLY A 106 8.43 -4.83 -26.63
N TRP A 107 7.61 -3.99 -25.98
CA TRP A 107 6.87 -4.30 -24.75
C TRP A 107 5.40 -4.39 -25.07
N ASN A 108 4.73 -5.48 -24.67
CA ASN A 108 3.27 -5.59 -24.82
C ASN A 108 2.60 -5.26 -23.48
N LEU A 109 2.15 -4.01 -23.35
CA LEU A 109 1.48 -3.50 -22.15
C LEU A 109 0.15 -4.20 -21.87
N ASP A 110 -0.59 -4.57 -22.92
CA ASP A 110 -1.88 -5.25 -22.78
C ASP A 110 -1.68 -6.64 -22.14
N ARG A 111 -0.66 -7.38 -22.62
CA ARG A 111 -0.28 -8.68 -22.06
C ARG A 111 0.28 -8.55 -20.65
N LEU A 112 1.07 -7.52 -20.38
CA LEU A 112 1.63 -7.30 -19.03
C LEU A 112 0.51 -6.99 -18.02
N GLU A 113 -0.48 -6.21 -18.43
CA GLU A 113 -1.67 -5.89 -17.62
C GLU A 113 -2.50 -7.15 -17.32
N GLU A 114 -2.72 -8.01 -18.32
CA GLU A 114 -3.38 -9.32 -18.12
C GLU A 114 -2.61 -10.20 -17.13
N GLN A 115 -1.29 -10.30 -17.26
CA GLN A 115 -0.46 -11.11 -16.34
C GLN A 115 -0.48 -10.59 -14.90
N MET A 116 -0.42 -9.27 -14.71
CA MET A 116 -0.50 -8.68 -13.38
C MET A 116 -1.89 -8.90 -12.76
N LYS A 117 -2.96 -8.86 -13.57
CA LYS A 117 -4.32 -9.15 -13.11
C LYS A 117 -4.49 -10.62 -12.70
N GLU A 118 -3.95 -11.56 -13.47
CA GLU A 118 -3.94 -12.99 -13.11
C GLU A 118 -3.19 -13.23 -11.80
N MET A 119 -2.01 -12.62 -11.62
CA MET A 119 -1.26 -12.74 -10.36
C MET A 119 -2.00 -12.13 -9.15
N LEU A 120 -2.81 -11.09 -9.38
CA LEU A 120 -3.61 -10.46 -8.33
C LEU A 120 -4.84 -11.30 -7.95
N ASP A 121 -5.49 -11.92 -8.95
CA ASP A 121 -6.63 -12.83 -8.75
C ASP A 121 -6.21 -14.20 -8.17
N GLU A 122 -4.95 -14.63 -8.40
CA GLU A 122 -4.39 -15.86 -7.83
C GLU A 122 -3.98 -15.75 -6.35
N SER A 123 -3.98 -14.56 -5.75
CA SER A 123 -3.67 -14.38 -4.32
C SER A 123 -4.84 -14.93 -3.48
N PRO A 124 -4.71 -16.12 -2.85
CA PRO A 124 -5.80 -16.69 -2.11
C PRO A 124 -5.91 -15.95 -0.77
N ALA A 125 -7.13 -15.57 -0.43
CA ALA A 125 -7.50 -15.33 0.96
C ALA A 125 -7.09 -16.55 1.80
N ASN A 126 -6.01 -16.43 2.56
CA ASN A 126 -5.59 -17.40 3.59
C ASN A 126 -4.87 -16.69 4.72
#